data_AF-A0A1B7X3M9-F1
#
_entry.id   AF-A0A1B7X3M9-F1
#
_cell.length_a   1.000
_cell.length_b   1.000
_cell.length_c   1.000
_cell.angle_alpha   90.00
_cell.angle_beta   90.00
_cell.angle_gamma   90.00
#
_symmetry.space_group_name_H-M   'P 1'
#
loop_
_entity.id
_entity.type
_entity.pdbx_description
1 polymer ?
#
loop_
_entity_poly.entity_id
_entity_poly.type
_entity_poly.pdbx_seq_one_letter_code
_entity_poly.pdbx_strand_id
1 'polypeptide(L)' 'MENKYDTIVESVITKYKDRANVGFTKYGTNLDRTDLNTKEWAEHLQQELMDAVLYLEKFKEGIKNSL' A
#
# COMPACT_ATOMS: atom_id res chain seq x y z
N MET A 1 -29.05 4.96 2.61
CA MET A 1 -28.47 3.87 3.42
C MET A 1 -27.66 4.52 4.51
N GLU A 2 -27.86 4.12 5.75
CA GLU A 2 -27.05 4.58 6.87
C GLU A 2 -25.61 4.13 6.60
N ASN A 3 -24.66 5.07 6.59
CA ASN A 3 -23.25 4.73 6.38
C ASN A 3 -22.79 3.92 7.59
N LYS A 4 -22.43 2.66 7.36
CA LYS A 4 -22.01 1.74 8.41
C LYS A 4 -20.73 2.21 9.12
N TYR A 5 -19.90 2.98 8.42
CA TYR A 5 -18.60 3.45 8.89
C TYR A 5 -18.51 4.98 8.86
N ASP A 6 -17.64 5.53 9.70
CA ASP A 6 -17.33 6.96 9.68
C ASP A 6 -16.56 7.36 8.41
N THR A 7 -16.41 8.67 8.22
CA THR A 7 -15.76 9.24 7.03
C THR A 7 -14.28 8.89 6.90
N ILE A 8 -13.59 8.60 8.00
CA ILE A 8 -12.18 8.21 7.99
C ILE A 8 -12.07 6.77 7.47
N VAL A 9 -12.89 5.87 8.00
CA VAL A 9 -12.91 4.46 7.57
C VAL A 9 -13.29 4.37 6.10
N GLU A 10 -14.32 5.09 5.65
CA GLU A 10 -14.71 5.13 4.23
C GLU A 10 -13.59 5.66 3.33
N SER A 11 -12.86 6.69 3.79
CA SER A 11 -11.70 7.22 3.06
C SER A 11 -10.59 6.16 2.91
N VAL A 12 -10.29 5.41 3.96
CA VAL A 12 -9.27 4.36 3.93
C VAL A 12 -9.71 3.20 3.02
N ILE A 13 -10.97 2.77 3.08
CA ILE A 13 -11.53 1.75 2.18
C ILE A 13 -11.39 2.19 0.72
N THR A 14 -11.72 3.44 0.43
CA THR A 14 -11.59 4.00 -0.92
C THR A 14 -10.14 3.98 -1.39
N LYS A 15 -9.18 4.38 -0.55
CA LYS A 15 -7.74 4.32 -0.87
C LYS A 15 -7.27 2.88 -1.17
N TYR A 16 -7.76 1.88 -0.45
CA TYR A 16 -7.44 0.49 -0.75
C TYR A 16 -7.96 0.06 -2.12
N LYS A 17 -9.22 0.41 -2.45
CA LYS A 17 -9.83 0.11 -3.75
C LYS A 17 -9.06 0.78 -4.89
N ASP A 18 -8.71 2.05 -4.75
CA ASP A 18 -7.97 2.79 -5.78
C ASP A 18 -6.59 2.17 -6.02
N ARG A 19 -5.86 1.82 -4.95
CA ARG A 19 -4.57 1.13 -5.07
C ARG A 19 -4.71 -0.23 -5.74
N ALA A 20 -5.75 -1.01 -5.41
CA ALA A 20 -6.02 -2.29 -6.05
C ALA A 20 -6.30 -2.13 -7.56
N ASN A 21 -7.07 -1.09 -7.95
CA ASN A 21 -7.35 -0.79 -9.36
C ASN A 21 -6.08 -0.41 -10.13
N VAL A 22 -5.18 0.38 -9.54
CA VAL A 22 -3.87 0.69 -10.14
C VAL A 22 -3.03 -0.57 -10.32
N GLY A 23 -2.98 -1.42 -9.28
CA GLY A 23 -2.27 -2.71 -9.36
C GLY A 23 -2.83 -3.61 -10.46
N PHE A 24 -4.16 -3.74 -10.54
CA PHE A 24 -4.84 -4.51 -11.58
C PHE A 24 -4.56 -3.96 -12.97
N THR A 25 -4.59 -2.63 -13.15
CA THR A 25 -4.29 -1.98 -14.42
C THR A 25 -2.84 -2.23 -14.85
N LYS A 26 -1.90 -2.26 -13.90
CA LYS A 26 -0.47 -2.46 -14.15
C LYS A 26 -0.12 -3.92 -14.47
N TYR A 27 -0.73 -4.88 -13.78
CA TYR A 27 -0.33 -6.30 -13.85
C TYR A 27 -1.35 -7.19 -14.57
N GLY A 28 -2.53 -6.67 -14.91
CA GLY A 28 -3.63 -7.44 -15.51
C GLY A 28 -4.24 -8.50 -14.59
N THR A 29 -3.88 -8.50 -13.30
CA THR A 29 -4.31 -9.47 -12.30
C THR A 29 -4.36 -8.86 -10.91
N ASN A 30 -4.98 -9.54 -9.94
CA ASN A 30 -5.11 -9.12 -8.54
C ASN A 30 -4.34 -10.07 -7.61
N LEU A 31 -4.60 -10.02 -6.30
CA LEU A 31 -3.96 -10.92 -5.33
C LEU A 31 -4.46 -12.38 -5.39
N ASP A 32 -5.54 -12.67 -6.12
CA ASP A 32 -6.03 -14.03 -6.36
C ASP A 32 -5.23 -14.77 -7.46
N ARG A 33 -4.19 -14.10 -8.00
CA ARG A 33 -3.26 -14.70 -8.96
C ARG A 33 -2.59 -15.94 -8.38
N THR A 34 -2.42 -16.96 -9.23
CA THR A 34 -1.87 -18.27 -8.84
C THR A 34 -0.49 -18.56 -9.44
N ASP A 35 0.08 -17.59 -10.14
CA ASP A 35 1.35 -17.69 -10.86
C ASP A 35 2.57 -17.36 -10.00
N LEU A 36 2.37 -16.82 -8.78
CA LEU A 36 3.44 -16.53 -7.82
C LEU A 36 3.45 -17.56 -6.68
N ASN A 37 4.65 -17.99 -6.28
CA ASN A 37 4.86 -18.81 -5.11
C ASN A 37 5.13 -17.97 -3.84
N THR A 38 5.11 -18.60 -2.66
CA THR A 38 5.28 -17.91 -1.37
C THR A 38 6.59 -17.13 -1.25
N LYS A 39 7.68 -17.62 -1.86
CA LYS A 39 8.98 -16.92 -1.83
C LYS A 39 8.92 -15.62 -2.62
N GLU A 40 8.32 -15.64 -3.81
CA GLU A 40 8.17 -14.44 -4.65
C GLU A 40 7.29 -13.39 -3.96
N TRP A 41 6.22 -13.82 -3.28
CA TRP A 41 5.41 -12.92 -2.44
C TRP A 41 6.22 -12.29 -1.30
N ALA A 42 7.08 -13.07 -0.64
CA ALA A 42 7.94 -12.55 0.42
C ALA A 42 8.98 -11.55 -0.12
N GLU A 43 9.54 -11.80 -1.30
CA GLU A 43 10.46 -10.89 -1.98
C GLU A 43 9.77 -9.57 -2.35
N HIS A 44 8.55 -9.62 -2.89
CA HIS A 44 7.75 -8.41 -3.16
C HIS A 44 7.46 -7.62 -1.88
N LEU A 45 7.04 -8.30 -0.80
CA LEU A 45 6.82 -7.64 0.49
C LEU A 45 8.11 -7.00 1.03
N GLN A 46 9.25 -7.69 0.92
CA GLN A 46 10.53 -7.15 1.37
C GLN A 46 10.89 -5.85 0.64
N GLN A 47 10.69 -5.81 -0.68
CA GLN A 47 10.95 -4.61 -1.49
C GLN A 47 10.06 -3.43 -1.05
N GLU A 48 8.75 -3.67 -0.90
CA GLU A 48 7.80 -2.63 -0.45
C GLU A 48 8.12 -2.12 0.97
N LEU A 49 8.59 -3.00 1.86
CA LEU A 49 9.04 -2.60 3.19
C LEU A 49 10.33 -1.79 3.16
N MET A 50 11.26 -2.08 2.24
CA MET A 50 12.45 -1.25 2.05
C MET A 50 12.07 0.17 1.60
N ASP A 51 11.12 0.31 0.68
CA ASP A 51 10.59 1.62 0.26
C ASP A 51 9.93 2.36 1.43
N ALA A 52 9.19 1.66 2.28
CA ALA A 52 8.62 2.25 3.50
C ALA A 52 9.70 2.78 4.46
N VAL A 53 10.82 2.07 4.62
CA VAL A 53 11.96 2.53 5.43
C VAL A 53 12.60 3.79 4.83
N LEU A 54 12.73 3.88 3.50
CA LEU A 54 13.24 5.10 2.85
C LEU A 54 12.34 6.31 3.12
N TYR A 55 11.01 6.15 3.04
CA TYR A 55 10.08 7.22 3.40
C TYR A 55 10.20 7.63 4.87
N LEU A 56 10.37 6.66 5.78
CA LEU A 56 10.57 6.93 7.19
C LEU A 56 11.84 7.76 7.44
N GLU A 57 12.97 7.41 6.81
CA GLU A 57 14.19 8.21 6.91
C GLU A 57 13.98 9.62 6.35
N LYS A 58 13.24 9.77 5.25
CA LYS A 58 12.92 11.09 4.71
C LYS A 58 12.10 11.94 5.67
N PHE A 59 11.11 11.36 6.35
CA PHE A 59 10.32 12.07 7.36
C PHE A 59 11.17 12.48 8.55
N LYS A 60 12.09 11.62 9.01
CA LYS A 60 13.02 11.94 10.10
C LYS A 60 13.93 13.12 9.74
N GLU A 61 14.44 13.18 8.51
CA GLU A 61 15.18 14.35 8.02
C GLU A 61 14.33 15.62 8.04
N GLY A 62 13.09 15.53 7.55
CA GLY A 62 12.16 16.66 7.52
C GLY A 62 11.88 17.23 8.91
N ILE A 63 11.69 16.37 9.91
CA ILE A 63 11.48 16.78 11.31
C ILE A 63 12.73 17.44 11.88
N LYS A 64 13.93 16.88 11.64
CA LYS A 64 15.19 17.48 12.09
C LYS A 64 15.42 18.88 11.52
N ASN A 65 15.05 19.11 10.25
CA ASN A 65 15.20 20.40 9.59
C ASN A 65 14.10 21.41 9.94
N SER A 66 13.04 20.97 10.65
CA SER A 66 11.93 21.81 11.10
C SER A 66 12.08 22.27 12.56
N LEU A 67 13.20 21.90 13.20
CA LEU A 67 13.62 22.32 14.54
C LEU A 67 14.90 23.17 14.42
#